data_AF-A0A2N1NCG9-F1
#
_entry.id   AF-A0A2N1NCG9-F1
#
_cell.length_a   1.000
_cell.length_b   1.000
_cell.length_c   1.000
_cell.angle_alpha   90.00
_cell.angle_beta   90.00
_cell.angle_gamma   90.00
#
_symmetry.space_group_name_H-M   'P 1'
#
loop_
_entity.id
_entity.type
_entity.pdbx_description
1 polymer ?
#
loop_
_entity_poly.entity_id
_entity_poly.type
_entity_poly.pdbx_seq_one_letter_code
_entity_poly.pdbx_strand_id
1 'polypeptide(L)'
;MGLAFSFLGAPISWVSSAVVSCFSAAACNLACKSCNCNNSIATRIGFAIILLLNSMLAWIMLSDWAIKQLEKITYDYLHLNCQEGTCYGILAVHRICFALSFFHFILGLLVIGVKDTHDNRAAIQNGWWGVKIIGWIIFVVASFFIPNQFFMFWGNYIALIGATLFILIGLVLLVDFAHTWSETCIEKWEESDDNKWKYLLIGSTLAMLLTSIILTGIMYNFFAGSGCGLNQFFITFNLILCIIVIFLCITPVVQEANPRSGLSQASMVTIYCTYIILSAIANEPDDNMCNPLTRSRGTRTTTIVLGTILTFLAIAYSTSRAATQNFQSNSRSASYNAIESGIMPASALDDDDDGHDDEKNGVAYNYGAFHFIFAVASMYVAMLLTNWNNINTTGSEELVIIGQSIVAVWVKVVSSWICLLLYTWTLIGPVLMPERFEDFY
;
A
#
# COMPACT_ATOMS: atom_id res chain seq x y z
N MET A 1 -9.65 5.75 11.80
CA MET A 1 -9.54 4.54 10.95
C MET A 1 -10.74 3.61 11.19
N GLY A 2 -11.98 4.06 11.03
CA GLY A 2 -13.15 3.21 11.36
C GLY A 2 -14.43 3.45 10.56
N LEU A 3 -14.47 4.41 9.62
CA LEU A 3 -15.70 4.73 8.89
C LEU A 3 -15.60 4.58 7.36
N ALA A 4 -14.42 4.28 6.82
CA ALA A 4 -14.24 3.97 5.39
C ALA A 4 -14.27 2.46 5.08
N PHE A 5 -14.42 1.59 6.10
CA PHE A 5 -14.37 0.13 5.92
C PHE A 5 -15.73 -0.58 6.07
N SER A 6 -16.83 0.16 6.26
CA SER A 6 -18.16 -0.43 6.48
C SER A 6 -18.87 -0.92 5.22
N PHE A 7 -18.20 -0.96 4.06
CA PHE A 7 -18.79 -1.45 2.79
C PHE A 7 -18.08 -2.66 2.16
N LEU A 8 -17.12 -3.29 2.85
CA LEU A 8 -16.41 -4.50 2.35
C LEU A 8 -16.79 -5.79 3.12
N GLY A 9 -17.92 -5.80 3.82
CA GLY A 9 -18.39 -6.89 4.68
C GLY A 9 -18.92 -8.16 3.96
N ALA A 10 -18.49 -8.45 2.74
CA ALA A 10 -18.85 -9.68 2.03
C ALA A 10 -17.70 -10.15 1.12
N PRO A 11 -16.59 -10.66 1.71
CA PRO A 11 -16.11 -12.00 1.33
C PRO A 11 -15.39 -12.78 2.45
N ILE A 12 -15.68 -12.50 3.73
CA ILE A 12 -14.91 -13.08 4.86
C ILE A 12 -15.09 -14.62 4.99
N SER A 13 -16.11 -15.22 4.39
CA SER A 13 -16.33 -16.68 4.46
C SER A 13 -15.49 -17.53 3.49
N TRP A 14 -14.92 -16.94 2.44
CA TRP A 14 -14.15 -17.69 1.43
C TRP A 14 -12.64 -17.69 1.75
N VAL A 15 -12.16 -16.62 2.38
CA VAL A 15 -10.74 -16.46 2.77
C VAL A 15 -10.36 -17.41 3.90
N SER A 16 -11.25 -17.67 4.86
CA SER A 16 -10.98 -18.58 5.99
C SER A 16 -10.79 -20.03 5.53
N SER A 17 -11.55 -20.49 4.54
CA SER A 17 -11.50 -21.86 4.02
C SER A 17 -10.22 -22.14 3.21
N ALA A 18 -9.74 -21.14 2.44
CA ALA A 18 -8.49 -21.25 1.67
C ALA A 18 -7.23 -21.13 2.54
N VAL A 19 -7.28 -20.31 3.60
CA VAL A 19 -6.19 -20.12 4.56
C VAL A 19 -6.01 -21.37 5.44
N VAL A 20 -7.09 -22.01 5.89
CA VAL A 20 -6.99 -23.22 6.71
C VAL A 20 -6.51 -24.43 5.89
N SER A 21 -6.90 -24.56 4.61
CA SER A 21 -6.47 -25.69 3.78
C SER A 21 -4.99 -25.62 3.37
N CYS A 22 -4.46 -24.42 3.04
CA CYS A 22 -3.07 -24.28 2.65
C CYS A 22 -2.09 -24.36 3.83
N PHE A 23 -2.46 -23.80 5.00
CA PHE A 23 -1.59 -23.83 6.19
C PHE A 23 -1.64 -25.17 6.93
N SER A 24 -2.78 -25.86 6.95
CA SER A 24 -2.87 -27.22 7.51
C SER A 24 -2.11 -28.23 6.65
N ALA A 25 -2.03 -28.01 5.33
CA ALA A 25 -1.21 -28.82 4.43
C ALA A 25 0.30 -28.50 4.53
N ALA A 26 0.68 -27.24 4.79
CA ALA A 26 2.07 -26.81 4.94
C ALA A 26 2.71 -27.26 6.26
N ALA A 27 1.95 -27.30 7.37
CA ALA A 27 2.44 -27.80 8.65
C ALA A 27 2.61 -29.33 8.69
N CYS A 28 1.83 -30.07 7.89
CA CYS A 28 1.88 -31.53 7.82
C CYS A 28 3.01 -32.10 6.93
N ASN A 29 3.84 -31.30 6.26
CA ASN A 29 4.68 -31.83 5.18
C ASN A 29 6.10 -31.27 5.08
N LEU A 30 6.82 -31.27 6.21
CA LEU A 30 8.26 -31.01 6.26
C LEU A 30 9.13 -32.12 5.63
N ALA A 31 8.54 -33.12 4.94
CA ALA A 31 9.28 -34.28 4.44
C ALA A 31 8.90 -34.82 3.04
N CYS A 32 7.91 -34.31 2.30
CA CYS A 32 7.61 -34.86 0.96
C CYS A 32 7.11 -33.81 -0.07
N LYS A 33 7.89 -33.67 -1.15
CA LYS A 33 7.54 -33.27 -2.53
C LYS A 33 6.40 -32.23 -2.71
N SER A 34 6.81 -30.96 -2.83
CA SER A 34 6.29 -29.97 -3.79
C SER A 34 4.77 -29.93 -4.01
N CYS A 35 4.03 -29.25 -3.13
CA CYS A 35 2.74 -28.66 -3.53
C CYS A 35 3.03 -27.51 -4.50
N ASN A 36 3.01 -27.81 -5.79
CA ASN A 36 3.07 -26.81 -6.86
C ASN A 36 1.66 -26.22 -6.97
N CYS A 37 1.35 -25.23 -6.13
CA CYS A 37 0.08 -24.55 -6.25
C CYS A 37 0.15 -23.59 -7.44
N ASN A 38 -0.17 -24.04 -8.64
CA ASN A 38 -0.17 -23.22 -9.86
C ASN A 38 -1.27 -22.14 -9.89
N ASN A 39 -1.91 -21.85 -8.75
CA ASN A 39 -2.95 -20.83 -8.65
C ASN A 39 -2.34 -19.46 -8.30
N SER A 40 -2.45 -18.52 -9.23
CA SER A 40 -1.94 -17.15 -9.11
C SER A 40 -2.49 -16.42 -7.86
N ILE A 41 -3.73 -16.71 -7.45
CA ILE A 41 -4.37 -16.12 -6.28
C ILE A 41 -3.68 -16.60 -5.01
N ALA A 42 -3.42 -17.91 -4.90
CA ALA A 42 -2.77 -18.50 -3.74
C ALA A 42 -1.36 -17.94 -3.56
N THR A 43 -0.61 -17.78 -4.67
CA THR A 43 0.73 -17.19 -4.64
C THR A 43 0.74 -15.76 -4.12
N ARG A 44 -0.19 -14.93 -4.60
CA ARG A 44 -0.34 -13.52 -4.16
C ARG A 44 -0.66 -13.43 -2.67
N ILE A 45 -1.59 -14.26 -2.20
CA ILE A 45 -1.94 -14.34 -0.78
C ILE A 45 -0.74 -14.81 0.05
N GLY A 46 0.02 -15.79 -0.43
CA GLY A 46 1.22 -16.30 0.25
C GLY A 46 2.25 -15.20 0.51
N PHE A 47 2.58 -14.39 -0.50
CA PHE A 47 3.50 -13.26 -0.32
C PHE A 47 2.93 -12.14 0.56
N ALA A 48 1.62 -11.87 0.47
CA ALA A 48 0.95 -10.93 1.37
C ALA A 48 1.06 -11.35 2.85
N ILE A 49 0.94 -12.66 3.12
CA ILE A 49 1.12 -13.21 4.46
C ILE A 49 2.57 -13.09 4.92
N ILE A 50 3.55 -13.38 4.05
CA ILE A 50 4.97 -13.18 4.39
C ILE A 50 5.23 -11.72 4.77
N LEU A 51 4.73 -10.75 3.99
CA LEU A 51 4.85 -9.33 4.31
C LEU A 51 4.21 -8.98 5.66
N LEU A 52 3.03 -9.52 5.95
CA LEU A 52 2.33 -9.30 7.21
C LEU A 52 3.09 -9.89 8.41
N LEU A 53 3.56 -11.14 8.29
CA LEU A 53 4.37 -11.79 9.33
C LEU A 53 5.69 -11.06 9.56
N ASN A 54 6.36 -10.60 8.50
CA ASN A 54 7.56 -9.80 8.59
C ASN A 54 7.31 -8.45 9.29
N SER A 55 6.19 -7.81 8.98
CA SER A 55 5.78 -6.54 9.63
C SER A 55 5.50 -6.74 11.12
N MET A 56 4.82 -7.84 11.48
CA MET A 56 4.59 -8.20 12.89
C MET A 56 5.91 -8.51 13.61
N LEU A 57 6.81 -9.27 12.99
CA LEU A 57 8.12 -9.58 13.54
C LEU A 57 8.95 -8.31 13.77
N ALA A 58 9.00 -7.42 12.78
CA ALA A 58 9.70 -6.14 12.89
C ALA A 58 9.10 -5.26 13.99
N TRP A 59 7.78 -5.22 14.13
CA TRP A 59 7.11 -4.48 15.20
C TRP A 59 7.38 -5.06 16.59
N ILE A 60 7.38 -6.39 16.73
CA ILE A 60 7.73 -7.07 17.99
C ILE A 60 9.17 -6.72 18.42
N MET A 61 10.10 -6.55 17.46
CA MET A 61 11.48 -6.14 17.74
C MET A 61 11.63 -4.73 18.31
N LEU A 62 10.59 -3.89 18.25
CA LEU A 62 10.56 -2.61 18.96
C LEU A 62 10.29 -2.77 20.46
N SER A 63 9.89 -3.95 20.93
CA SER A 63 9.63 -4.20 22.36
C SER A 63 10.89 -4.56 23.14
N ASP A 64 10.98 -4.08 24.38
CA ASP A 64 12.07 -4.40 25.30
C ASP A 64 12.20 -5.91 25.57
N TRP A 65 11.07 -6.62 25.53
CA TRP A 65 11.06 -8.08 25.68
C TRP A 65 11.84 -8.76 24.56
N ALA A 66 11.62 -8.36 23.31
CA ALA A 66 12.29 -8.97 22.16
C ALA A 66 13.80 -8.67 22.16
N ILE A 67 14.20 -7.46 22.50
CA ILE A 67 15.60 -7.04 22.59
C ILE A 67 16.36 -7.89 23.64
N LYS A 68 15.77 -8.06 24.84
CA LYS A 68 16.38 -8.89 25.92
C LYS A 68 16.51 -10.37 25.54
N GLN A 69 15.61 -10.89 24.71
CA GLN A 69 15.72 -12.27 24.22
C GLN A 69 16.81 -12.39 23.15
N LEU A 70 16.92 -11.39 22.26
CA LEU A 70 17.94 -11.36 21.21
C LEU A 70 19.36 -11.32 21.82
N GLU A 71 19.57 -10.51 22.86
CA GLU A 71 20.83 -10.42 23.60
C GLU A 71 21.26 -11.78 24.16
N LYS A 72 20.32 -12.51 24.79
CA LYS A 72 20.56 -13.87 25.30
C LYS A 72 20.90 -14.88 24.20
N ILE A 73 20.21 -14.82 23.07
CA ILE A 73 20.40 -15.76 21.95
C ILE A 73 21.74 -15.53 21.25
N THR A 74 22.21 -14.27 21.22
CA THR A 74 23.44 -13.89 20.51
C THR A 74 24.70 -13.98 21.38
N TYR A 75 24.61 -14.55 22.60
CA TYR A 75 25.74 -14.78 23.50
C TYR A 75 26.61 -13.54 23.72
N ASP A 76 26.01 -12.36 23.87
CA ASP A 76 26.70 -11.05 23.99
C ASP A 76 27.66 -10.69 22.82
N TYR A 77 27.68 -11.46 21.74
CA TYR A 77 28.52 -11.16 20.57
C TYR A 77 28.08 -9.87 19.85
N LEU A 78 26.77 -9.57 19.91
CA LEU A 78 26.19 -8.33 19.44
C LEU A 78 26.14 -7.31 20.59
N HIS A 79 27.31 -6.85 21.05
CA HIS A 79 27.41 -5.59 21.79
C HIS A 79 27.07 -4.42 20.85
N LEU A 80 25.78 -4.20 20.61
CA LEU A 80 25.28 -3.04 19.85
C LEU A 80 25.26 -1.81 20.78
N ASN A 81 26.41 -1.50 21.37
CA ASN A 81 26.60 -0.34 22.24
C ASN A 81 26.45 0.95 21.42
N CYS A 82 25.28 1.58 21.51
CA CYS A 82 25.15 3.01 21.25
C CYS A 82 25.63 3.78 22.49
N GLN A 83 26.34 4.89 22.28
CA GLN A 83 27.04 5.64 23.35
C GLN A 83 26.12 6.12 24.50
N GLU A 84 24.80 6.17 24.34
CA GLU A 84 23.88 6.72 25.35
C GLU A 84 22.51 6.00 25.46
N GLY A 85 22.38 4.71 25.10
CA GLY A 85 21.16 3.93 25.41
C GLY A 85 20.54 3.07 24.29
N THR A 86 19.28 2.66 24.49
CA THR A 86 18.51 1.57 23.83
C THR A 86 18.12 1.83 22.35
N CYS A 87 19.09 1.96 21.43
CA CYS A 87 18.82 2.08 19.98
C CYS A 87 18.64 0.72 19.25
N TYR A 88 18.29 -0.36 19.96
CA TYR A 88 18.27 -1.72 19.42
C TYR A 88 17.06 -1.99 18.49
N GLY A 89 15.88 -1.48 18.85
CA GLY A 89 14.63 -1.78 18.13
C GLY A 89 14.58 -1.23 16.71
N ILE A 90 15.01 0.02 16.52
CA ILE A 90 15.00 0.71 15.21
C ILE A 90 15.92 -0.01 14.21
N LEU A 91 17.16 -0.32 14.62
CA LEU A 91 18.10 -1.05 13.78
C LEU A 91 17.61 -2.48 13.47
N ALA A 92 16.98 -3.16 14.43
CA ALA A 92 16.40 -4.49 14.21
C ALA A 92 15.25 -4.46 13.18
N VAL A 93 14.38 -3.46 13.22
CA VAL A 93 13.33 -3.24 12.21
C VAL A 93 13.95 -3.10 10.83
N HIS A 94 15.00 -2.27 10.70
CA HIS A 94 15.65 -2.08 9.41
C HIS A 94 16.31 -3.38 8.89
N ARG A 95 16.92 -4.19 9.77
CA ARG A 95 17.51 -5.48 9.41
C ARG A 95 16.48 -6.49 8.88
N ILE A 96 15.33 -6.61 9.54
CA ILE A 96 14.25 -7.52 9.13
C ILE A 96 13.61 -7.05 7.83
N CYS A 97 13.31 -5.76 7.71
CA CYS A 97 12.69 -5.21 6.51
C CYS A 97 13.65 -5.18 5.31
N PHE A 98 14.96 -5.02 5.54
CA PHE A 98 15.98 -5.18 4.51
C PHE A 98 16.00 -6.61 3.98
N ALA A 99 15.97 -7.62 4.86
CA ALA A 99 15.98 -9.02 4.46
C ALA A 99 14.79 -9.38 3.56
N LEU A 100 13.57 -8.93 3.92
CA LEU A 100 12.40 -9.15 3.07
C LEU A 100 12.50 -8.38 1.74
N SER A 101 12.96 -7.14 1.77
CA SER A 101 13.14 -6.34 0.55
C SER A 101 14.15 -6.99 -0.39
N PHE A 102 15.28 -7.48 0.14
CA PHE A 102 16.31 -8.18 -0.61
C PHE A 102 15.83 -9.53 -1.15
N PHE A 103 15.05 -10.28 -0.36
CA PHE A 103 14.39 -11.50 -0.79
C PHE A 103 13.48 -11.27 -2.01
N HIS A 104 12.62 -10.25 -1.95
CA HIS A 104 11.77 -9.90 -3.09
C HIS A 104 12.59 -9.38 -4.27
N PHE A 105 13.65 -8.61 -4.04
CA PHE A 105 14.54 -8.16 -5.11
C PHE A 105 15.16 -9.34 -5.88
N ILE A 106 15.69 -10.34 -5.18
CA ILE A 106 16.25 -11.56 -5.81
C ILE A 106 15.17 -12.32 -6.59
N LEU A 107 14.01 -12.57 -5.98
CA LEU A 107 12.92 -13.26 -6.68
C LEU A 107 12.47 -12.48 -7.92
N GLY A 108 12.36 -11.16 -7.81
CA GLY A 108 12.03 -10.26 -8.91
C GLY A 108 13.01 -10.38 -10.06
N LEU A 109 14.32 -10.44 -9.80
CA LEU A 109 15.37 -10.65 -10.81
C LEU A 109 15.25 -12.03 -11.50
N LEU A 110 14.93 -13.08 -10.75
CA LEU A 110 14.82 -14.44 -11.28
C LEU A 110 13.63 -14.62 -12.23
N VAL A 111 12.55 -13.87 -12.02
CA VAL A 111 11.28 -13.97 -12.77
C VAL A 111 11.09 -12.84 -13.80
N ILE A 112 12.14 -12.10 -14.14
CA ILE A 112 12.06 -11.05 -15.18
C ILE A 112 11.74 -11.67 -16.55
N GLY A 113 10.72 -11.11 -17.20
CA GLY A 113 10.36 -11.45 -18.58
C GLY A 113 9.63 -12.78 -18.73
N VAL A 114 9.12 -13.35 -17.64
CA VAL A 114 8.21 -14.51 -17.69
C VAL A 114 6.85 -14.07 -18.21
N LYS A 115 6.33 -14.77 -19.23
CA LYS A 115 5.10 -14.41 -19.94
C LYS A 115 3.95 -15.40 -19.75
N ASP A 116 4.26 -16.65 -19.45
CA ASP A 116 3.30 -17.75 -19.23
C ASP A 116 3.93 -18.83 -18.34
N THR A 117 3.15 -19.83 -17.91
CA THR A 117 3.63 -20.91 -17.03
C THR A 117 4.42 -22.02 -17.72
N HIS A 118 4.59 -21.98 -19.05
CA HIS A 118 5.48 -22.93 -19.76
C HIS A 118 6.95 -22.60 -19.52
N ASP A 119 7.28 -21.36 -19.15
CA ASP A 119 8.61 -21.01 -18.69
C ASP A 119 8.89 -21.69 -17.34
N ASN A 120 9.94 -22.52 -17.28
CA ASN A 120 10.36 -23.18 -16.04
C ASN A 120 10.60 -22.19 -14.88
N ARG A 121 10.88 -20.92 -15.17
CA ARG A 121 11.03 -19.85 -14.16
C ARG A 121 9.70 -19.48 -13.50
N ALA A 122 8.55 -19.74 -14.11
CA ALA A 122 7.24 -19.56 -13.49
C ALA A 122 7.05 -20.48 -12.27
N ALA A 123 7.71 -21.65 -12.24
CA ALA A 123 7.74 -22.51 -11.06
C ALA A 123 8.44 -21.86 -9.85
N ILE A 124 9.36 -20.90 -10.08
CA ILE A 124 9.95 -20.09 -9.00
C ILE A 124 8.89 -19.16 -8.42
N GLN A 125 7.97 -18.62 -9.24
CA GLN A 125 6.90 -17.74 -8.75
C GLN A 125 5.80 -18.52 -8.01
N ASN A 126 5.27 -19.57 -8.63
CA ASN A 126 4.07 -20.27 -8.13
C ASN A 126 4.39 -21.48 -7.22
N GLY A 127 5.60 -22.03 -7.30
CA GLY A 127 6.03 -23.22 -6.57
C GLY A 127 7.04 -22.97 -5.44
N TRP A 128 7.65 -24.06 -4.96
CA TRP A 128 8.85 -24.06 -4.07
C TRP A 128 8.71 -23.22 -2.79
N TRP A 129 7.50 -23.18 -2.20
CA TRP A 129 7.20 -22.41 -0.99
C TRP A 129 8.08 -22.74 0.22
N GLY A 130 8.41 -24.02 0.43
CA GLY A 130 9.33 -24.42 1.51
C GLY A 130 10.71 -23.76 1.40
N VAL A 131 11.28 -23.76 0.19
CA VAL A 131 12.58 -23.13 -0.09
C VAL A 131 12.49 -21.61 0.08
N LYS A 132 11.40 -20.99 -0.37
CA LYS A 132 11.16 -19.55 -0.19
C LYS A 132 11.11 -19.14 1.28
N ILE A 133 10.35 -19.86 2.10
CA ILE A 133 10.22 -19.57 3.53
C ILE A 133 11.58 -19.73 4.23
N ILE A 134 12.30 -20.82 3.94
CA ILE A 134 13.65 -21.03 4.48
C ILE A 134 14.60 -19.91 4.02
N GLY A 135 14.56 -19.53 2.74
CA GLY A 135 15.36 -18.46 2.18
C GLY A 135 15.09 -17.10 2.84
N TRP A 136 13.83 -16.76 3.06
CA TRP A 136 13.45 -15.55 3.80
C TRP A 136 14.00 -15.56 5.24
N ILE A 137 13.84 -16.66 5.98
CA ILE A 137 14.39 -16.80 7.34
C ILE A 137 15.92 -16.68 7.34
N ILE A 138 16.60 -17.31 6.37
CA ILE A 138 18.06 -17.20 6.21
C ILE A 138 18.46 -15.73 5.99
N PHE A 139 17.76 -14.99 5.13
CA PHE A 139 18.08 -13.57 4.92
C PHE A 139 17.85 -12.73 6.17
N VAL A 140 16.80 -13.03 6.96
CA VAL A 140 16.56 -12.34 8.23
C VAL A 140 17.71 -12.62 9.21
N VAL A 141 18.14 -13.87 9.37
CA VAL A 141 19.26 -14.22 10.26
C VAL A 141 20.58 -13.63 9.74
N ALA A 142 20.84 -13.74 8.44
CA ALA A 142 22.03 -13.20 7.79
C ALA A 142 22.15 -11.68 7.97
N SER A 143 21.03 -10.95 7.96
CA SER A 143 21.05 -9.51 8.10
C SER A 143 21.55 -9.05 9.47
N PHE A 144 21.49 -9.88 10.53
CA PHE A 144 22.06 -9.56 11.85
C PHE A 144 23.59 -9.62 11.91
N PHE A 145 24.24 -10.33 10.98
CA PHE A 145 25.71 -10.37 10.90
C PHE A 145 26.30 -9.18 10.13
N ILE A 146 25.47 -8.37 9.46
CA ILE A 146 25.92 -7.19 8.71
C ILE A 146 26.19 -6.02 9.69
N PRO A 147 27.28 -5.24 9.52
CA PRO A 147 27.60 -4.11 10.41
C PRO A 147 26.53 -3.01 10.45
N ASN A 148 26.41 -2.30 11.58
CA ASN A 148 25.42 -1.21 11.77
C ASN A 148 25.54 -0.08 10.74
N GLN A 149 26.76 0.24 10.29
CA GLN A 149 27.02 1.30 9.32
C GLN A 149 26.24 1.11 8.02
N PHE A 150 26.08 -0.14 7.57
CA PHE A 150 25.28 -0.46 6.40
C PHE A 150 23.80 -0.11 6.61
N PHE A 151 23.21 -0.45 7.75
CA PHE A 151 21.79 -0.18 8.02
C PHE A 151 21.49 1.28 8.29
N MET A 152 22.46 2.04 8.79
CA MET A 152 22.33 3.50 8.88
C MET A 152 22.23 4.12 7.48
N PHE A 153 23.08 3.70 6.55
CA PHE A 153 22.99 4.13 5.15
C PHE A 153 21.70 3.64 4.48
N TRP A 154 21.37 2.36 4.62
CA TRP A 154 20.19 1.77 4.03
C TRP A 154 18.91 2.45 4.55
N GLY A 155 18.78 2.65 5.85
CA GLY A 155 17.61 3.28 6.47
C GLY A 155 17.44 4.74 6.07
N ASN A 156 18.50 5.54 6.19
CA ASN A 156 18.42 6.99 5.98
C ASN A 156 18.26 7.38 4.50
N TYR A 157 18.70 6.55 3.56
CA TYR A 157 18.67 6.88 2.13
C TYR A 157 17.82 5.91 1.31
N ILE A 158 18.16 4.61 1.32
CA ILE A 158 17.56 3.64 0.40
C ILE A 158 16.11 3.33 0.79
N ALA A 159 15.87 3.02 2.06
CA ALA A 159 14.54 2.71 2.59
C ALA A 159 13.62 3.93 2.49
N LEU A 160 14.15 5.15 2.72
CA LEU A 160 13.42 6.39 2.52
C LEU A 160 12.94 6.54 1.07
N ILE A 161 13.84 6.38 0.09
CA ILE A 161 13.50 6.45 -1.34
C ILE A 161 12.44 5.39 -1.69
N GLY A 162 12.63 4.14 -1.26
CA GLY A 162 11.67 3.07 -1.50
C GLY A 162 10.29 3.34 -0.87
N ALA A 163 10.26 3.87 0.35
CA ALA A 163 9.03 4.25 1.03
C ALA A 163 8.30 5.37 0.29
N THR A 164 9.02 6.38 -0.20
CA THR A 164 8.45 7.44 -1.05
C THR A 164 7.88 6.87 -2.35
N LEU A 165 8.60 5.98 -3.03
CA LEU A 165 8.10 5.31 -4.24
C LEU A 165 6.81 4.52 -3.96
N PHE A 166 6.75 3.78 -2.85
CA PHE A 166 5.55 3.03 -2.48
C PHE A 166 4.34 3.94 -2.25
N ILE A 167 4.54 5.10 -1.59
CA ILE A 167 3.48 6.10 -1.44
C ILE A 167 3.02 6.62 -2.81
N LEU A 168 3.94 6.99 -3.70
CA LEU A 168 3.61 7.49 -5.04
C LEU A 168 2.80 6.47 -5.85
N ILE A 169 3.19 5.19 -5.81
CA ILE A 169 2.43 4.10 -6.44
C ILE A 169 1.01 4.04 -5.86
N GLY A 170 0.87 4.16 -4.54
CA GLY A 170 -0.43 4.22 -3.87
C GLY A 170 -1.30 5.40 -4.31
N LEU A 171 -0.70 6.57 -4.53
CA LEU A 171 -1.42 7.77 -5.00
C LEU A 171 -1.93 7.60 -6.43
N VAL A 172 -1.12 7.04 -7.33
CA VAL A 172 -1.54 6.77 -8.71
C VAL A 172 -2.72 5.80 -8.74
N LEU A 173 -2.65 4.71 -7.96
CA LEU A 173 -3.74 3.74 -7.85
C LEU A 173 -5.03 4.35 -7.30
N LEU A 174 -4.93 5.33 -6.41
CA LEU A 174 -6.11 6.01 -5.88
C LEU A 174 -6.79 6.86 -6.96
N VAL A 175 -6.01 7.58 -7.76
CA VAL A 175 -6.53 8.36 -8.89
C VAL A 175 -7.16 7.43 -9.93
N ASP A 176 -6.47 6.35 -10.30
CA ASP A 176 -6.97 5.31 -11.21
C ASP A 176 -8.28 4.69 -10.69
N PHE A 177 -8.33 4.35 -9.39
CA PHE A 177 -9.55 3.85 -8.76
C PHE A 177 -10.69 4.87 -8.80
N ALA A 178 -10.41 6.16 -8.61
CA ALA A 178 -11.43 7.20 -8.71
C ALA A 178 -12.02 7.28 -10.13
N HIS A 179 -11.17 7.19 -11.16
CA HIS A 179 -11.59 7.13 -12.56
C HIS A 179 -12.42 5.88 -12.84
N THR A 180 -11.88 4.70 -12.51
CA THR A 180 -12.55 3.40 -12.68
C THR A 180 -13.90 3.35 -11.98
N TRP A 181 -14.02 3.88 -10.76
CA TRP A 181 -15.28 3.92 -10.02
C TRP A 181 -16.35 4.73 -10.75
N SER A 182 -15.98 5.91 -11.26
CA SER A 182 -16.89 6.79 -11.99
C SER A 182 -17.33 6.15 -13.30
N GLU A 183 -16.39 5.58 -14.05
CA GLU A 183 -16.65 4.90 -15.32
C GLU A 183 -17.55 3.69 -15.13
N THR A 184 -17.23 2.82 -14.17
CA THR A 184 -18.05 1.64 -13.86
C THR A 184 -19.49 2.02 -13.49
N CYS A 185 -19.68 3.12 -12.76
CA CYS A 185 -21.03 3.59 -12.41
C CYS A 185 -21.79 4.14 -13.62
N ILE A 186 -21.11 4.84 -14.53
CA ILE A 186 -21.69 5.41 -15.75
C ILE A 186 -22.03 4.27 -16.72
N GLU A 187 -21.08 3.37 -17.00
CA GLU A 187 -21.27 2.22 -17.90
C GLU A 187 -22.43 1.35 -17.44
N LYS A 188 -22.50 1.01 -16.15
CA LYS A 188 -23.64 0.23 -15.62
C LYS A 188 -24.96 0.98 -15.66
N TRP A 189 -24.96 2.31 -15.61
CA TRP A 189 -26.18 3.09 -15.78
C TRP A 189 -26.61 3.17 -17.26
N GLU A 190 -25.67 3.19 -18.20
CA GLU A 190 -25.97 3.16 -19.64
C GLU A 190 -26.43 1.77 -20.10
N GLU A 191 -25.85 0.70 -19.54
CA GLU A 191 -26.19 -0.69 -19.86
C GLU A 191 -27.45 -1.19 -19.14
N SER A 192 -27.72 -0.68 -17.93
CA SER A 192 -28.90 -1.08 -17.16
C SER A 192 -30.00 -0.02 -17.23
N ASP A 193 -31.23 -0.47 -17.48
CA ASP A 193 -32.44 0.37 -17.41
C ASP A 193 -32.78 0.80 -15.95
N ASP A 194 -31.87 0.57 -14.99
CA ASP A 194 -32.06 0.81 -13.57
C ASP A 194 -31.31 2.08 -13.12
N ASN A 195 -32.08 3.08 -12.67
CA ASN A 195 -31.55 4.35 -12.16
C ASN A 195 -30.74 4.22 -10.86
N LYS A 196 -30.63 3.03 -10.25
CA LYS A 196 -29.83 2.82 -9.02
C LYS A 196 -28.38 3.25 -9.17
N TRP A 197 -27.72 2.95 -10.29
CA TRP A 197 -26.30 3.32 -10.50
C TRP A 197 -26.11 4.83 -10.59
N LYS A 198 -27.05 5.53 -11.24
CA LYS A 198 -27.10 6.99 -11.24
C LYS A 198 -27.26 7.58 -9.84
N TYR A 199 -28.22 7.09 -9.06
CA TYR A 199 -28.43 7.55 -7.69
C TYR A 199 -27.25 7.23 -6.78
N LEU A 200 -26.60 6.08 -6.97
CA LEU A 200 -25.38 5.70 -6.27
C LEU A 200 -24.25 6.68 -6.58
N LEU A 201 -24.01 7.00 -7.85
CA LEU A 201 -22.95 7.93 -8.28
C LEU A 201 -23.15 9.34 -7.71
N ILE A 202 -24.38 9.89 -7.83
CA ILE A 202 -24.72 11.21 -7.31
C ILE A 202 -24.64 11.21 -5.79
N GLY A 203 -25.21 10.19 -5.14
CA GLY A 203 -25.22 10.03 -3.70
C GLY A 203 -23.81 9.92 -3.11
N SER A 204 -22.94 9.11 -3.72
CA SER A 204 -21.54 8.98 -3.28
C SER A 204 -20.77 10.28 -3.46
N THR A 205 -20.97 10.99 -4.57
CA THR A 205 -20.31 12.28 -4.85
C THR A 205 -20.69 13.32 -3.80
N LEU A 206 -21.99 13.49 -3.53
CA LEU A 206 -22.47 14.43 -2.54
C LEU A 206 -21.98 14.08 -1.13
N ALA A 207 -22.04 12.81 -0.76
CA ALA A 207 -21.57 12.33 0.54
C ALA A 207 -20.07 12.61 0.74
N MET A 208 -19.24 12.39 -0.29
CA MET A 208 -17.80 12.64 -0.21
C MET A 208 -17.47 14.12 -0.05
N LEU A 209 -18.13 15.00 -0.82
CA LEU A 209 -17.96 16.45 -0.70
C LEU A 209 -18.40 16.98 0.67
N LEU A 210 -19.60 16.58 1.12
CA LEU A 210 -20.11 16.96 2.45
C LEU A 210 -19.18 16.50 3.56
N THR A 211 -18.69 15.26 3.49
CA THR A 211 -17.74 14.73 4.47
C THR A 211 -16.44 15.52 4.46
N SER A 212 -15.91 15.91 3.29
CA SER A 212 -14.71 16.75 3.21
C SER A 212 -14.91 18.11 3.90
N ILE A 213 -16.06 18.75 3.71
CA ILE A 213 -16.39 20.03 4.38
C ILE A 213 -16.49 19.83 5.90
N ILE A 214 -17.19 18.79 6.36
CA ILE A 214 -17.34 18.48 7.78
C ILE A 214 -15.98 18.20 8.42
N LEU A 215 -15.13 17.38 7.79
CA LEU A 215 -13.79 17.10 8.27
C LEU A 215 -12.94 18.37 8.33
N THR A 216 -13.04 19.26 7.34
CA THR A 216 -12.36 20.56 7.35
C THR A 216 -12.80 21.43 8.53
N GLY A 217 -14.11 21.50 8.81
CA GLY A 217 -14.65 22.21 9.97
C GLY A 217 -14.16 21.62 11.30
N ILE A 218 -14.14 20.29 11.43
CA ILE A 218 -13.57 19.60 12.60
C ILE A 218 -12.09 19.95 12.77
N MET A 219 -11.31 19.97 11.69
CA MET A 219 -9.89 20.31 11.75
C MET A 219 -9.66 21.72 12.29
N TYR A 220 -10.41 22.71 11.80
CA TYR A 220 -10.31 24.09 12.32
C TYR A 220 -10.71 24.18 13.80
N ASN A 221 -11.78 23.49 14.20
CA ASN A 221 -12.29 23.56 15.56
C ASN A 221 -11.34 22.93 16.60
N PHE A 222 -10.70 21.80 16.26
CA PHE A 222 -9.90 21.03 17.22
C PHE A 222 -8.39 21.26 17.14
N PHE A 223 -7.85 21.59 15.97
CA PHE A 223 -6.39 21.60 15.73
C PHE A 223 -5.83 22.97 15.30
N ALA A 224 -6.69 23.96 15.05
CA ALA A 224 -6.31 25.26 14.47
C ALA A 224 -6.52 26.45 15.41
N GLY A 225 -6.33 26.25 16.73
CA GLY A 225 -6.44 27.29 17.75
C GLY A 225 -5.42 28.43 17.59
N SER A 226 -5.55 29.49 18.40
CA SER A 226 -4.60 30.62 18.39
C SER A 226 -3.20 30.16 18.79
N GLY A 227 -2.22 30.34 17.91
CA GLY A 227 -0.84 29.86 18.07
C GLY A 227 -0.49 28.66 17.17
N CYS A 228 -1.47 27.98 16.58
CA CYS A 228 -1.28 26.82 15.71
C CYS A 228 -1.21 27.19 14.23
N GLY A 229 -0.31 28.13 13.88
CA GLY A 229 -0.22 28.70 12.52
C GLY A 229 0.11 27.67 11.43
N LEU A 230 0.90 26.64 11.75
CA LEU A 230 1.24 25.58 10.81
C LEU A 230 0.01 24.72 10.44
N ASN A 231 -0.80 24.33 11.42
CA ASN A 231 -2.03 23.58 11.19
C ASN A 231 -3.05 24.42 10.41
N GLN A 232 -3.18 25.71 10.75
CA GLN A 232 -4.00 26.64 9.99
C GLN A 232 -3.57 26.69 8.52
N PHE A 233 -2.26 26.78 8.26
CA PHE A 233 -1.73 26.76 6.90
C PHE A 233 -2.06 25.45 6.17
N PHE A 234 -1.80 24.29 6.77
CA PHE A 234 -2.07 22.99 6.13
C PHE A 234 -3.55 22.82 5.76
N ILE A 235 -4.46 23.15 6.68
CA ILE A 235 -5.91 23.05 6.43
C ILE A 235 -6.34 24.03 5.33
N THR A 236 -5.92 25.29 5.44
CA THR A 236 -6.31 26.35 4.49
C THR A 236 -5.78 26.07 3.09
N PHE A 237 -4.51 25.68 2.99
CA PHE A 237 -3.87 25.41 1.71
C PHE A 237 -4.50 24.18 1.03
N ASN A 238 -4.77 23.10 1.77
CA ASN A 238 -5.49 21.94 1.23
C ASN A 238 -6.89 22.32 0.75
N LEU A 239 -7.65 23.12 1.51
CA LEU A 239 -8.98 23.57 1.11
C LEU A 239 -8.94 24.36 -0.20
N ILE A 240 -7.97 25.27 -0.36
CA ILE A 240 -7.78 26.04 -1.60
C ILE A 240 -7.50 25.09 -2.78
N LEU A 241 -6.58 24.13 -2.62
CA LEU A 241 -6.25 23.18 -3.68
C LEU A 241 -7.46 22.31 -4.06
N CYS A 242 -8.25 21.84 -3.09
CA CYS A 242 -9.47 21.08 -3.37
C CYS A 242 -10.51 21.91 -4.14
N ILE A 243 -10.69 23.20 -3.79
CA ILE A 243 -11.59 24.10 -4.52
C ILE A 243 -11.11 24.30 -5.97
N ILE A 244 -9.81 24.48 -6.19
CA ILE A 244 -9.23 24.60 -7.54
C ILE A 244 -9.53 23.34 -8.35
N VAL A 245 -9.30 22.16 -7.78
CA VAL A 245 -9.56 20.87 -8.45
C VAL A 245 -11.04 20.70 -8.82
N ILE A 246 -11.96 21.06 -7.92
CA ILE A 246 -13.41 21.01 -8.17
C ILE A 246 -13.80 22.00 -9.28
N PHE A 247 -13.21 23.19 -9.31
CA PHE A 247 -13.47 24.15 -10.37
C PHE A 247 -12.97 23.66 -11.73
N LEU A 248 -11.75 23.10 -11.78
CA LEU A 248 -11.16 22.57 -13.00
C LEU A 248 -11.99 21.44 -13.60
N CYS A 249 -12.50 20.50 -12.80
CA CYS A 249 -13.26 19.36 -13.33
C CYS A 249 -14.65 19.71 -13.87
N ILE A 250 -15.18 20.89 -13.54
CA ILE A 250 -16.48 21.40 -14.05
C ILE A 250 -16.27 22.32 -15.26
N THR A 251 -15.04 22.79 -15.51
CA THR A 251 -14.77 23.74 -16.58
C THR A 251 -15.05 23.11 -17.95
N PRO A 252 -15.82 23.77 -18.84
CA PRO A 252 -16.20 23.22 -20.14
C PRO A 252 -15.02 22.70 -20.97
N VAL A 253 -13.90 23.43 -20.97
CA VAL A 253 -12.68 23.05 -21.70
C VAL A 253 -12.14 21.67 -21.26
N VAL A 254 -12.22 21.35 -19.97
CA VAL A 254 -11.78 20.05 -19.44
C VAL A 254 -12.79 18.96 -19.80
N GLN A 255 -14.09 19.26 -19.73
CA GLN A 255 -15.15 18.31 -20.06
C GLN A 255 -15.23 17.99 -21.57
N GLU A 256 -14.90 18.96 -22.42
CA GLU A 256 -14.78 18.76 -23.87
C GLU A 256 -13.57 17.88 -24.21
N ALA A 257 -12.44 18.07 -23.51
CA ALA A 257 -11.24 17.25 -23.71
C ALA A 257 -11.32 15.85 -23.05
N ASN A 258 -12.13 15.70 -22.00
CA ASN A 258 -12.38 14.41 -21.33
C ASN A 258 -13.83 14.33 -20.84
N PRO A 259 -14.76 13.80 -21.67
CA PRO A 259 -16.19 13.69 -21.31
C PRO A 259 -16.47 12.76 -20.12
N ARG A 260 -15.54 11.84 -19.83
CA ARG A 260 -15.62 10.92 -18.68
C ARG A 260 -15.04 11.52 -17.40
N SER A 261 -14.40 12.69 -17.47
CA SER A 261 -13.98 13.45 -16.29
C SER A 261 -15.18 14.09 -15.60
N GLY A 262 -15.33 13.82 -14.32
CA GLY A 262 -16.53 14.23 -13.57
C GLY A 262 -16.29 14.61 -12.12
N LEU A 263 -17.31 15.22 -11.53
CA LEU A 263 -17.28 15.66 -10.13
C LEU A 263 -17.08 14.49 -9.15
N SER A 264 -17.51 13.27 -9.51
CA SER A 264 -17.34 12.08 -8.68
C SER A 264 -15.86 11.77 -8.41
N GLN A 265 -15.02 11.78 -9.46
CA GLN A 265 -13.57 11.54 -9.33
C GLN A 265 -12.92 12.60 -8.43
N ALA A 266 -13.23 13.87 -8.68
CA ALA A 266 -12.72 15.00 -7.90
C ALA A 266 -13.14 14.93 -6.43
N SER A 267 -14.37 14.47 -6.15
CA SER A 267 -14.87 14.32 -4.79
C SER A 267 -14.14 13.24 -4.00
N MET A 268 -13.76 12.12 -4.65
CA MET A 268 -12.98 11.04 -4.04
C MET A 268 -11.56 11.50 -3.70
N VAL A 269 -10.90 12.19 -4.62
CA VAL A 269 -9.56 12.77 -4.39
C VAL A 269 -9.62 13.81 -3.28
N THR A 270 -10.65 14.66 -3.28
CA THR A 270 -10.86 15.71 -2.26
C THR A 270 -11.03 15.12 -0.86
N ILE A 271 -11.93 14.14 -0.67
CA ILE A 271 -12.12 13.53 0.66
C ILE A 271 -10.85 12.82 1.14
N TYR A 272 -10.12 12.15 0.23
CA TYR A 272 -8.86 11.51 0.57
C TYR A 272 -7.80 12.51 1.03
N CYS A 273 -7.59 13.59 0.28
CA CYS A 273 -6.61 14.63 0.62
C CYS A 273 -6.95 15.30 1.96
N THR A 274 -8.22 15.64 2.18
CA THR A 274 -8.71 16.15 3.46
C THR A 274 -8.48 15.16 4.61
N TYR A 275 -8.71 13.87 4.38
CA TYR A 275 -8.41 12.83 5.37
C TYR A 275 -6.91 12.71 5.68
N ILE A 276 -6.04 12.79 4.67
CA ILE A 276 -4.60 12.73 4.86
C ILE A 276 -4.10 13.93 5.67
N ILE A 277 -4.63 15.13 5.43
CA ILE A 277 -4.31 16.32 6.25
C ILE A 277 -4.78 16.13 7.69
N LEU A 278 -6.01 15.66 7.91
CA LEU A 278 -6.49 15.33 9.26
C LEU A 278 -5.56 14.31 9.94
N SER A 279 -5.16 13.28 9.21
CA SER A 279 -4.24 12.25 9.72
C SER A 279 -2.83 12.78 9.98
N ALA A 280 -2.40 13.82 9.27
CA ALA A 280 -1.13 14.49 9.49
C ALA A 280 -1.16 15.30 10.78
N ILE A 281 -2.13 16.21 10.93
CA ILE A 281 -2.23 17.07 12.11
C ILE A 281 -2.62 16.30 13.38
N ALA A 282 -3.41 15.23 13.27
CA ALA A 282 -3.72 14.34 14.40
C ALA A 282 -2.49 13.55 14.90
N ASN A 283 -1.45 13.46 14.07
CA ASN A 283 -0.20 12.80 14.36
C ASN A 283 0.94 13.79 14.69
N GLU A 284 0.65 15.09 14.71
CA GLU A 284 1.62 16.09 15.13
C GLU A 284 1.99 15.88 16.61
N PRO A 285 3.29 15.91 16.98
CA PRO A 285 3.69 15.91 18.39
C PRO A 285 3.13 17.17 19.10
N ASP A 286 2.70 17.03 20.35
CA ASP A 286 1.98 18.10 21.07
C ASP A 286 2.91 19.16 21.68
N ASP A 287 3.93 19.61 20.93
CA ASP A 287 4.91 20.59 21.41
C ASP A 287 4.28 21.97 21.65
N ASN A 288 3.27 22.33 20.83
CA ASN A 288 2.59 23.63 20.87
C ASN A 288 1.16 23.56 21.44
N MET A 289 0.77 22.47 22.10
CA MET A 289 -0.59 22.25 22.62
C MET A 289 -1.69 22.28 21.55
N CYS A 290 -1.32 22.09 20.28
CA CYS A 290 -2.21 22.13 19.12
C CYS A 290 -2.96 20.82 18.90
N ASN A 291 -2.50 19.70 19.48
CA ASN A 291 -3.09 18.39 19.27
C ASN A 291 -3.75 17.89 20.55
N PRO A 292 -5.07 18.02 20.73
CA PRO A 292 -5.75 17.54 21.94
C PRO A 292 -5.79 16.01 22.04
N LEU A 293 -5.56 15.27 20.95
CA LEU A 293 -5.70 13.81 20.92
C LEU A 293 -4.53 13.10 21.62
N THR A 294 -3.35 13.69 21.67
CA THR A 294 -2.18 13.15 22.39
C THR A 294 -2.38 13.18 23.91
N ARG A 295 -3.29 14.02 24.41
CA ARG A 295 -3.53 14.25 25.85
C ARG A 295 -4.58 13.30 26.45
N SER A 296 -5.34 12.56 25.64
CA SER A 296 -6.35 11.61 26.12
C SER A 296 -5.71 10.30 26.58
N ARG A 297 -5.64 10.08 27.91
CA ARG A 297 -4.88 8.98 28.55
C ARG A 297 -5.61 7.62 28.68
N GLY A 298 -6.91 7.55 28.40
CA GLY A 298 -7.70 6.33 28.63
C GLY A 298 -7.80 5.45 27.38
N THR A 299 -7.21 4.24 27.41
CA THR A 299 -7.24 3.19 26.34
C THR A 299 -6.13 3.26 25.28
N ARG A 300 -4.92 3.71 25.65
CA ARG A 300 -3.77 3.85 24.73
C ARG A 300 -3.30 2.51 24.15
N THR A 301 -3.06 1.48 24.97
CA THR A 301 -2.41 0.25 24.49
C THR A 301 -3.28 -0.59 23.53
N THR A 302 -4.53 -0.88 23.90
CA THR A 302 -5.43 -1.67 23.04
C THR A 302 -5.68 -0.99 21.69
N THR A 303 -5.86 0.34 21.70
CA THR A 303 -6.07 1.12 20.48
C THR A 303 -4.81 1.14 19.60
N ILE A 304 -3.62 1.24 20.19
CA ILE A 304 -2.35 1.14 19.46
C ILE A 304 -2.19 -0.25 18.83
N VAL A 305 -2.42 -1.33 19.59
CA VAL A 305 -2.27 -2.70 19.09
C VAL A 305 -3.25 -2.96 17.95
N LEU A 306 -4.54 -2.64 18.14
CA LEU A 306 -5.57 -2.82 17.11
C LEU A 306 -5.27 -1.96 15.88
N GLY A 307 -4.94 -0.68 16.06
CA GLY A 307 -4.59 0.21 14.97
C GLY A 307 -3.37 -0.27 14.18
N THR A 308 -2.37 -0.81 14.86
CA THR A 308 -1.16 -1.36 14.23
C THR A 308 -1.46 -2.60 13.40
N ILE A 309 -2.23 -3.56 13.93
CA ILE A 309 -2.64 -4.77 13.19
C ILE A 309 -3.46 -4.39 11.96
N LEU A 310 -4.43 -3.49 12.11
CA LEU A 310 -5.23 -2.98 10.99
C LEU A 310 -4.36 -2.27 9.95
N THR A 311 -3.31 -1.57 10.37
CA THR A 311 -2.35 -0.90 9.48
C THR A 311 -1.57 -1.93 8.65
N PHE A 312 -1.07 -3.01 9.26
CA PHE A 312 -0.37 -4.05 8.50
C PHE A 312 -1.28 -4.79 7.53
N LEU A 313 -2.52 -5.07 7.93
CA LEU A 313 -3.52 -5.65 7.03
C LEU A 313 -3.81 -4.74 5.85
N ALA A 314 -3.96 -3.43 6.09
CA ALA A 314 -4.17 -2.44 5.04
C ALA A 314 -2.97 -2.37 4.08
N ILE A 315 -1.74 -2.40 4.59
CA ILE A 315 -0.51 -2.42 3.77
C ILE A 315 -0.42 -3.70 2.94
N ALA A 316 -0.71 -4.86 3.53
CA ALA A 316 -0.67 -6.13 2.79
C ALA A 316 -1.71 -6.16 1.66
N TYR A 317 -2.93 -5.67 1.93
CA TYR A 317 -3.99 -5.54 0.93
C TYR A 317 -3.62 -4.55 -0.18
N SER A 318 -3.18 -3.34 0.19
CA SER A 318 -2.81 -2.30 -0.78
C SER A 318 -1.63 -2.72 -1.63
N THR A 319 -0.62 -3.37 -1.06
CA THR A 319 0.53 -3.93 -1.78
C THR A 319 0.08 -4.98 -2.78
N SER A 320 -0.80 -5.90 -2.38
CA SER A 320 -1.31 -6.96 -3.26
C SER A 320 -2.11 -6.40 -4.44
N ARG A 321 -2.94 -5.37 -4.18
CA ARG A 321 -3.67 -4.65 -5.24
C ARG A 321 -2.72 -3.88 -6.16
N ALA A 322 -1.76 -3.15 -5.59
CA ALA A 322 -0.78 -2.39 -6.35
C ALA A 322 0.05 -3.28 -7.28
N ALA A 323 0.47 -4.43 -6.76
CA ALA A 323 1.27 -5.41 -7.47
C ALA A 323 0.53 -6.13 -8.61
N THR A 324 -0.79 -5.99 -8.69
CA THR A 324 -1.64 -6.66 -9.69
C THR A 324 -2.31 -5.71 -10.67
N GLN A 325 -2.68 -4.49 -10.25
CA GLN A 325 -3.40 -3.53 -11.10
C GLN A 325 -2.48 -2.72 -12.03
N ASN A 326 -1.32 -2.24 -11.56
CA ASN A 326 -0.45 -1.35 -12.36
C ASN A 326 0.28 -2.05 -13.52
N PHE A 327 0.31 -3.38 -13.50
CA PHE A 327 1.11 -4.19 -14.42
C PHE A 327 0.35 -5.44 -14.86
N GLN A 328 -0.94 -5.29 -15.17
CA GLN A 328 -1.64 -6.33 -15.92
C GLN A 328 -0.86 -6.60 -17.20
N SER A 329 -0.53 -7.86 -17.42
CA SER A 329 0.26 -8.26 -18.58
C SER A 329 -0.54 -7.98 -19.85
N ASN A 330 0.10 -7.31 -20.82
CA ASN A 330 -0.41 -7.14 -22.19
C ASN A 330 -0.81 -8.47 -22.86
N SER A 331 -0.40 -9.62 -22.32
CA SER A 331 -0.78 -10.94 -22.84
C SER A 331 -2.28 -11.21 -22.74
N ARG A 332 -2.96 -10.74 -21.68
CA ARG A 332 -4.41 -10.98 -21.52
C ARG A 332 -5.22 -10.09 -22.47
N SER A 333 -4.88 -8.81 -22.56
CA SER A 333 -5.47 -7.88 -23.53
C SER A 333 -5.17 -8.28 -24.98
N ALA A 334 -3.97 -8.76 -25.29
CA ALA A 334 -3.65 -9.31 -26.61
C ALA A 334 -4.46 -10.58 -26.92
N SER A 335 -4.73 -11.43 -25.93
CA SER A 335 -5.56 -12.63 -26.10
C SER A 335 -7.04 -12.27 -26.33
N TYR A 336 -7.57 -11.30 -25.59
CA TYR A 336 -8.92 -10.76 -25.85
C TYR A 336 -9.02 -10.12 -27.24
N ASN A 337 -8.04 -9.30 -27.62
CA ASN A 337 -7.99 -8.68 -28.94
C ASN A 337 -7.82 -9.72 -30.07
N ALA A 338 -7.12 -10.84 -29.83
CA ALA A 338 -6.98 -11.95 -30.78
C ALA A 338 -8.28 -12.74 -30.96
N ILE A 339 -9.12 -12.83 -29.92
CA ILE A 339 -10.45 -13.44 -29.99
C ILE A 339 -11.41 -12.51 -30.71
N GLU A 340 -11.38 -11.23 -30.38
CA GLU A 340 -12.22 -10.21 -31.02
C GLU A 340 -11.89 -10.02 -32.50
N SER A 341 -10.61 -10.18 -32.89
CA SER A 341 -10.17 -10.19 -34.29
C SER A 341 -10.39 -11.53 -35.00
N GLY A 342 -10.96 -12.54 -34.34
CA GLY A 342 -11.26 -13.86 -34.91
C GLY A 342 -10.02 -14.70 -35.25
N ILE A 343 -8.84 -14.31 -34.77
CA ILE A 343 -7.56 -15.03 -34.95
C ILE A 343 -7.55 -16.28 -34.07
N MET A 344 -8.29 -16.26 -32.96
CA MET A 344 -8.38 -17.36 -31.99
C MET A 344 -9.84 -17.59 -31.58
N PRO A 345 -10.31 -18.85 -31.44
CA PRO A 345 -11.65 -19.11 -30.94
C PRO A 345 -11.76 -18.77 -29.45
N ALA A 346 -12.92 -18.29 -28.99
CA ALA A 346 -13.18 -18.00 -27.57
C ALA A 346 -12.96 -19.24 -26.67
N SER A 347 -13.15 -20.43 -27.23
CA SER A 347 -12.87 -21.71 -26.56
C SER A 347 -11.39 -21.96 -26.26
N ALA A 348 -10.45 -21.19 -26.84
CA ALA A 348 -9.04 -21.25 -26.45
C ALA A 348 -8.78 -20.64 -25.06
N LEU A 349 -9.73 -19.86 -24.53
CA LEU A 349 -9.74 -19.44 -23.12
C LEU A 349 -10.43 -20.45 -22.20
N ASP A 350 -11.25 -21.35 -22.77
CA ASP A 350 -12.07 -22.34 -22.05
C ASP A 350 -11.48 -23.76 -22.13
N ASP A 351 -10.15 -23.92 -22.24
CA ASP A 351 -9.51 -25.22 -21.99
C ASP A 351 -9.53 -25.54 -20.49
N ASP A 352 -10.73 -25.85 -19.99
CA ASP A 352 -10.99 -26.53 -18.73
C ASP A 352 -10.60 -28.01 -18.86
N ASP A 353 -9.34 -28.36 -18.58
CA ASP A 353 -8.98 -29.72 -18.10
C ASP A 353 -7.79 -29.76 -17.12
N ASP A 354 -7.62 -28.70 -16.33
CA ASP A 354 -6.85 -28.72 -15.09
C ASP A 354 -7.14 -27.46 -14.26
N GLY A 355 -8.15 -27.52 -13.39
CA GLY A 355 -8.57 -26.42 -12.47
C GLY A 355 -7.53 -26.00 -11.41
N HIS A 356 -6.23 -26.11 -11.72
CA HIS A 356 -5.11 -25.78 -10.87
C HIS A 356 -4.21 -24.65 -11.42
N ASP A 357 -4.17 -24.39 -12.73
CA ASP A 357 -3.26 -23.40 -13.35
C ASP A 357 -4.00 -22.33 -14.17
N ASP A 358 -4.20 -21.15 -13.57
CA ASP A 358 -4.91 -20.02 -14.20
C ASP A 358 -4.00 -19.10 -15.05
N GLU A 359 -2.73 -19.47 -15.26
CA GLU A 359 -1.72 -18.66 -15.95
C GLU A 359 -1.07 -19.37 -17.16
N LYS A 360 -1.64 -20.51 -17.59
CA LYS A 360 -1.21 -21.34 -18.74
C LYS A 360 -1.12 -20.56 -20.06
N ASN A 361 -2.12 -19.73 -20.33
CA ASN A 361 -2.20 -18.93 -21.56
C ASN A 361 -1.62 -17.51 -21.40
N GLY A 362 -1.04 -17.21 -20.25
CA GLY A 362 -0.41 -15.93 -19.96
C GLY A 362 -0.52 -15.55 -18.49
N VAL A 363 0.54 -14.91 -17.97
CA VAL A 363 0.58 -14.48 -16.57
C VAL A 363 -0.50 -13.44 -16.25
N ALA A 364 -1.14 -13.55 -15.10
CA ALA A 364 -2.20 -12.64 -14.68
C ALA A 364 -1.67 -11.26 -14.29
N TYR A 365 -0.38 -11.16 -13.94
CA TYR A 365 0.32 -9.95 -13.55
C TYR A 365 1.81 -10.08 -13.88
N ASN A 366 2.51 -8.96 -14.05
CA ASN A 366 3.96 -8.98 -14.22
C ASN A 366 4.66 -9.41 -12.92
N TYR A 367 5.26 -10.61 -12.90
CA TYR A 367 5.93 -11.15 -11.71
C TYR A 367 7.08 -10.28 -11.20
N GLY A 368 7.90 -9.72 -12.11
CA GLY A 368 9.01 -8.85 -11.73
C GLY A 368 8.54 -7.56 -11.06
N ALA A 369 7.52 -6.92 -11.63
CA ALA A 369 6.91 -5.71 -11.07
C ALA A 369 6.20 -5.99 -9.74
N PHE A 370 5.56 -7.17 -9.61
CA PHE A 370 4.98 -7.62 -8.36
C PHE A 370 6.02 -7.69 -7.24
N HIS A 371 7.15 -8.34 -7.50
CA HIS A 371 8.24 -8.43 -6.53
C HIS A 371 8.86 -7.08 -6.21
N PHE A 372 9.01 -6.20 -7.20
CA PHE A 372 9.46 -4.82 -6.98
C PHE A 372 8.53 -4.07 -6.01
N ILE A 373 7.21 -4.16 -6.21
CA ILE A 373 6.23 -3.49 -5.33
C ILE A 373 6.30 -4.03 -3.90
N PHE A 374 6.43 -5.34 -3.71
CA PHE A 374 6.62 -5.93 -2.38
C PHE A 374 7.96 -5.51 -1.74
N ALA A 375 9.03 -5.36 -2.54
CA ALA A 375 10.32 -4.91 -2.03
C ALA A 375 10.26 -3.47 -1.50
N VAL A 376 9.61 -2.55 -2.21
CA VAL A 376 9.42 -1.17 -1.75
C VAL A 376 8.38 -1.05 -0.64
N ALA A 377 7.36 -1.93 -0.61
CA ALA A 377 6.42 -2.02 0.52
C ALA A 377 7.14 -2.40 1.83
N SER A 378 8.09 -3.32 1.78
CA SER A 378 8.93 -3.66 2.94
C SER A 378 9.78 -2.47 3.41
N MET A 379 10.30 -1.66 2.47
CA MET A 379 11.00 -0.41 2.81
C MET A 379 10.06 0.62 3.46
N TYR A 380 8.82 0.74 2.97
CA TYR A 380 7.79 1.56 3.58
C TYR A 380 7.45 1.12 5.01
N VAL A 381 7.29 -0.19 5.25
CA VAL A 381 7.08 -0.74 6.61
C VAL A 381 8.24 -0.38 7.53
N ALA A 382 9.48 -0.44 7.06
CA ALA A 382 10.65 -0.03 7.84
C ALA A 382 10.52 1.43 8.31
N MET A 383 10.27 2.36 7.38
CA MET A 383 10.14 3.79 7.68
C MET A 383 8.93 4.11 8.55
N LEU A 384 7.82 3.38 8.34
CA LEU A 384 6.61 3.53 9.13
C LEU A 384 6.84 3.16 10.60
N LEU A 385 7.50 2.03 10.84
CA LEU A 385 7.80 1.52 12.19
C LEU A 385 8.86 2.33 12.93
N THR A 386 9.75 3.00 12.20
CA THR A 386 10.80 3.86 12.76
C THR A 386 10.41 5.34 12.79
N ASN A 387 9.11 5.64 12.63
CA ASN A 387 8.56 6.99 12.67
C ASN A 387 9.23 7.98 11.70
N TRP A 388 9.73 7.48 10.57
CA TRP A 388 10.44 8.27 9.56
C TRP A 388 11.64 9.04 10.11
N ASN A 389 12.18 8.60 11.25
CA ASN A 389 13.27 9.29 11.91
C ASN A 389 14.61 8.81 11.34
N ASN A 390 15.57 9.72 11.23
CA ASN A 390 16.94 9.31 10.88
C ASN A 390 17.52 8.48 12.02
N ILE A 391 18.34 7.48 11.68
CA ILE A 391 19.04 6.62 12.65
C ILE A 391 20.21 7.43 13.25
N ASN A 392 19.91 8.50 13.99
CA ASN A 392 20.85 9.33 14.71
C ASN A 392 20.50 9.28 16.21
N THR A 393 21.09 8.30 16.90
CA THR A 393 21.51 8.24 18.31
C THR A 393 20.70 8.93 19.45
N THR A 394 19.45 9.30 19.28
CA THR A 394 18.61 9.80 20.39
C THR A 394 17.29 9.05 20.42
N GLY A 395 17.15 8.11 21.37
CA GLY A 395 15.95 7.29 21.55
C GLY A 395 15.46 7.32 22.99
N SER A 396 14.26 7.85 23.20
CA SER A 396 13.49 7.78 24.44
C SER A 396 12.77 6.42 24.56
N GLU A 397 12.63 5.92 25.78
CA GLU A 397 12.11 4.59 26.16
C GLU A 397 10.58 4.41 26.01
N GLU A 398 9.90 5.20 25.16
CA GLU A 398 8.44 5.13 25.04
C GLU A 398 8.00 4.30 23.83
N LEU A 399 6.96 3.48 24.00
CA LEU A 399 6.39 2.65 22.94
C LEU A 399 6.05 3.52 21.73
N VAL A 400 6.75 3.26 20.63
CA VAL A 400 6.64 4.01 19.37
C VAL A 400 5.19 3.95 18.87
N ILE A 401 4.51 5.11 18.88
CA ILE A 401 3.23 5.25 18.20
C ILE A 401 3.51 5.51 16.73
N ILE A 402 3.04 4.58 15.90
CA ILE A 402 3.25 4.62 14.45
C ILE A 402 2.74 5.94 13.87
N GLY A 403 3.65 6.68 13.25
CA GLY A 403 3.37 7.88 12.48
C GLY A 403 3.20 9.15 13.31
N GLN A 404 3.47 9.17 14.62
CA GLN A 404 3.50 10.38 15.45
C GLN A 404 4.90 11.04 15.44
N SER A 405 5.26 11.66 14.31
CA SER A 405 6.47 12.46 14.18
C SER A 405 6.26 13.62 13.22
N ILE A 406 7.00 14.72 13.40
CA ILE A 406 6.91 15.87 12.49
C ILE A 406 7.32 15.50 11.06
N VAL A 407 8.25 14.55 10.90
CA VAL A 407 8.63 14.03 9.58
C VAL A 407 7.46 13.29 8.93
N ALA A 408 6.78 12.41 9.68
CA ALA A 408 5.61 11.70 9.18
C ALA A 408 4.45 12.66 8.81
N VAL A 409 4.27 13.77 9.56
CA VAL A 409 3.31 14.83 9.22
C VAL A 409 3.64 15.42 7.85
N TRP A 410 4.88 15.84 7.61
CA TRP A 410 5.29 16.40 6.32
C TRP A 410 5.18 15.40 5.18
N VAL A 411 5.56 14.13 5.39
CA VAL A 411 5.39 13.08 4.39
C VAL A 411 3.92 12.98 3.96
N LYS A 412 2.98 12.98 4.90
CA LYS A 412 1.54 12.95 4.61
C LYS A 412 1.08 14.20 3.87
N VAL A 413 1.45 15.40 4.35
CA VAL A 413 1.05 16.68 3.75
C VAL A 413 1.54 16.78 2.31
N VAL A 414 2.82 16.50 2.07
CA VAL A 414 3.40 16.53 0.73
C VAL A 414 2.78 15.47 -0.17
N SER A 415 2.48 14.28 0.36
CA SER A 415 1.77 13.23 -0.40
C SER A 415 0.37 13.69 -0.83
N SER A 416 -0.34 14.42 0.03
CA SER A 416 -1.63 15.04 -0.32
C SER A 416 -1.48 16.03 -1.48
N TRP A 417 -0.47 16.90 -1.43
CA TRP A 417 -0.21 17.87 -2.51
C TRP A 417 0.16 17.19 -3.81
N ILE A 418 1.01 16.16 -3.77
CA ILE A 418 1.36 15.37 -4.96
C ILE A 418 0.11 14.68 -5.51
N CYS A 419 -0.76 14.13 -4.67
CA CYS A 419 -2.03 13.53 -5.11
C CYS A 419 -2.89 14.53 -5.90
N LEU A 420 -3.07 15.73 -5.35
CA LEU A 420 -3.83 16.80 -6.01
C LEU A 420 -3.17 17.26 -7.31
N LEU A 421 -1.84 17.32 -7.36
CA LEU A 421 -1.10 17.65 -8.57
C LEU A 421 -1.24 16.56 -9.64
N LEU A 422 -1.12 15.28 -9.26
CA LEU A 422 -1.31 14.16 -10.17
C LEU A 422 -2.72 14.15 -10.74
N TYR A 423 -3.75 14.34 -9.91
CA TYR A 423 -5.13 14.44 -10.37
C TYR A 423 -5.37 15.68 -11.23
N THR A 424 -4.81 16.83 -10.87
CA THR A 424 -4.89 18.04 -11.70
C THR A 424 -4.26 17.80 -13.07
N TRP A 425 -3.17 17.04 -13.13
CA TRP A 425 -2.55 16.64 -14.38
C TRP A 425 -3.43 15.71 -15.22
N THR A 426 -4.21 14.81 -14.62
CA THR A 426 -5.16 13.96 -15.39
C THR A 426 -6.29 14.77 -16.02
N LEU A 427 -6.66 15.92 -15.43
CA LEU A 427 -7.65 16.84 -15.99
C LEU A 427 -7.05 17.74 -17.09
N ILE A 428 -5.87 18.30 -16.86
CA ILE A 428 -5.26 19.32 -17.75
C ILE A 428 -4.46 18.68 -18.88
N GLY A 429 -3.90 17.49 -18.69
CA GLY A 429 -3.09 16.78 -19.68
C GLY A 429 -3.76 16.66 -21.05
N PRO A 430 -5.00 16.14 -21.13
CA PRO A 430 -5.77 16.05 -22.38
C PRO A 430 -5.99 17.41 -23.06
N VAL A 431 -6.13 18.49 -22.29
CA VAL A 431 -6.33 19.85 -22.82
C VAL A 431 -5.04 20.43 -23.42
N LEU A 432 -3.90 20.22 -22.75
CA LEU A 432 -2.62 20.81 -23.17
C LEU A 432 -1.92 20.01 -24.28
N MET A 433 -2.16 18.70 -24.35
CA MET A 433 -1.50 17.81 -25.31
C MET A 433 -2.52 16.87 -25.97
N PRO A 434 -3.54 17.39 -26.69
CA PRO A 434 -4.62 16.58 -27.25
C PRO A 434 -4.10 15.44 -28.14
N GLU A 435 -3.10 15.71 -28.99
CA GLU A 435 -2.48 14.71 -29.89
C GLU A 435 -1.92 13.47 -29.18
N ARG A 436 -1.56 13.57 -27.88
CA ARG A 436 -1.06 12.43 -27.09
C ARG A 436 -2.19 11.57 -26.51
N PHE A 437 -3.38 12.14 -26.36
CA PHE A 437 -4.52 11.52 -25.71
C PHE A 437 -5.65 11.15 -26.69
N GLU A 438 -5.57 11.57 -27.95
CA GLU A 438 -6.51 11.19 -29.02
C GLU A 438 -6.52 9.68 -29.32
N ASP A 439 -5.41 8.96 -29.13
CA ASP A 439 -5.36 7.50 -29.35
C ASP A 439 -5.95 6.66 -28.20
N PHE A 440 -6.40 7.29 -27.11
CA PHE A 440 -6.90 6.62 -25.89
C PHE A 440 -8.40 6.79 -25.64
N TYR A 441 -9.11 7.57 -26.47
CA TYR A 441 -10.57 7.69 -26.50
C TYR A 441 -11.12 7.14 -27.81
#